data_AF-A0AAN0YR85-F1
#
_entry.id   AF-A0AAN0YR85-F1
#
_cell.length_a   1.000
_cell.length_b   1.000
_cell.length_c   1.000
_cell.angle_alpha   90.00
_cell.angle_beta   90.00
_cell.angle_gamma   90.00
#
_symmetry.space_group_name_H-M   'P 1'
#
loop_
_entity.id
_entity.type
_entity.pdbx_description
1 polymer ?
#
loop_
_entity_poly.entity_id
_entity_poly.type
_entity_poly.pdbx_seq_one_letter_code
_entity_poly.pdbx_strand_id
1 'polypeptide(L)' 'MMDEKWLTKLIRNCLRQYGYDAESLPLTDLEWKQLREKILSAKTTDEEMDMYEIVNDVVYEYITK' A
#
# COMPACT_ATOMS: atom_id res chain seq x y z
N MET A 1 5.07 -17.51 -1.67
CA MET A 1 5.14 -16.28 -2.49
C MET A 1 3.96 -15.43 -2.08
N MET A 2 4.18 -14.19 -1.67
CA MET A 2 3.11 -13.32 -1.18
C MET A 2 2.19 -12.96 -2.35
N ASP A 3 0.88 -13.19 -2.21
CA ASP A 3 -0.07 -12.94 -3.29
C ASP A 3 -0.18 -11.44 -3.55
N GLU A 4 0.27 -10.98 -4.72
CA GLU A 4 0.12 -9.57 -5.14
C GLU A 4 -1.34 -9.10 -5.06
N LYS A 5 -2.29 -10.00 -5.35
CA LYS A 5 -3.73 -9.73 -5.22
C LYS A 5 -4.13 -9.39 -3.78
N TRP A 6 -3.54 -10.06 -2.80
CA TRP A 6 -3.82 -9.79 -1.38
C TRP A 6 -3.24 -8.44 -0.98
N LEU A 7 -2.02 -8.12 -1.41
CA LEU A 7 -1.38 -6.83 -1.16
C LEU A 7 -2.18 -5.67 -1.78
N THR A 8 -2.60 -5.79 -3.04
CA THR A 8 -3.45 -4.80 -3.70
C THR A 8 -4.77 -4.60 -2.96
N LYS A 9 -5.38 -5.67 -2.45
CA LYS A 9 -6.61 -5.59 -1.65
C LYS A 9 -6.37 -4.87 -0.32
N LEU A 10 -5.21 -5.10 0.31
CA LEU A 10 -4.81 -4.45 1.55
C LEU A 10 -4.64 -2.95 1.38
N ILE A 11 -3.86 -2.54 0.37
CA ILE A 11 -3.65 -1.14 -0.01
C ILE A 11 -4.98 -0.46 -0.31
N ARG A 12 -5.84 -1.10 -1.12
CA ARG A 12 -7.17 -0.58 -1.44
C ARG A 12 -8.05 -0.41 -0.19
N ASN A 13 -8.01 -1.37 0.73
CA ASN A 13 -8.75 -1.27 1.99
C ASN A 13 -8.21 -0.14 2.87
N CYS A 14 -6.90 0.10 2.86
CA CYS A 14 -6.27 1.19 3.60
C CYS A 14 -6.62 2.56 3.01
N LEU A 15 -6.53 2.72 1.68
CA LEU A 15 -6.96 3.93 0.99
C LEU A 15 -8.42 4.28 1.29
N ARG A 16 -9.30 3.26 1.28
CA ARG A 16 -10.71 3.43 1.61
C ARG A 16 -10.93 3.86 3.07
N GLN A 17 -10.11 3.41 4.02
CA GLN A 17 -10.16 3.90 5.40
C GLN A 17 -9.82 5.39 5.52
N TYR A 18 -8.97 5.89 4.62
CA TYR A 18 -8.66 7.31 4.50
C TYR A 18 -9.70 8.10 3.69
N GLY A 19 -10.78 7.47 3.21
CA GLY A 19 -11.81 8.10 2.39
C GLY A 19 -11.44 8.22 0.91
N TYR A 20 -10.34 7.59 0.47
CA TYR A 20 -9.97 7.51 -0.94
C TYR A 20 -10.56 6.23 -1.54
N ASP A 21 -11.62 6.37 -2.31
CA ASP A 21 -12.14 5.28 -3.14
C ASP A 21 -11.42 5.22 -4.50
N ALA A 22 -11.59 4.10 -5.21
CA ALA A 22 -10.98 3.92 -6.54
C ALA A 22 -11.41 4.99 -7.56
N GLU A 23 -12.55 5.65 -7.31
CA GLU A 23 -13.01 6.81 -8.09
C GLU A 23 -12.38 8.13 -7.62
N SER A 24 -12.05 8.25 -6.33
CA SER A 24 -11.41 9.44 -5.76
C SER A 24 -9.92 9.50 -6.06
N LEU A 25 -9.27 8.34 -6.20
CA LEU A 25 -7.84 8.25 -6.45
C LEU A 25 -7.52 7.13 -7.45
N PRO A 26 -7.66 7.39 -8.76
CA PRO A 26 -7.31 6.44 -9.79
C PRO A 26 -5.78 6.31 -9.88
N LEU A 27 -5.22 5.40 -9.07
CA LEU A 27 -3.80 5.05 -9.12
C LEU A 27 -3.45 4.47 -10.49
N THR A 28 -2.41 5.01 -11.10
CA THR A 28 -1.85 4.47 -12.34
C THR A 28 -1.11 3.15 -12.08
N ASP A 29 -0.89 2.33 -13.12
CA ASP A 29 -0.10 1.10 -13.00
C ASP A 29 1.30 1.34 -12.40
N LEU A 30 1.89 2.51 -12.70
CA LEU A 30 3.18 2.91 -12.15
C LEU A 30 3.10 3.15 -10.64
N GLU A 31 2.08 3.85 -10.16
CA GLU A 31 1.89 4.11 -8.73
C GLU A 31 1.59 2.84 -7.96
N TRP A 32 0.77 1.95 -8.53
CA TRP A 32 0.55 0.62 -7.98
C TRP A 32 1.85 -0.18 -7.87
N LYS A 33 2.75 -0.05 -8.86
CA LYS A 33 4.05 -0.70 -8.81
C LYS A 33 4.94 -0.09 -7.72
N GLN A 34 5.01 1.23 -7.65
CA GLN A 34 5.79 1.95 -6.63
C GLN A 34 5.32 1.65 -5.20
N LEU A 35 4.02 1.65 -4.94
CA LEU A 35 3.45 1.29 -3.64
C LEU A 35 3.85 -0.13 -3.26
N ARG A 36 3.67 -1.10 -4.17
CA ARG A 36 4.06 -2.50 -3.94
C ARG A 36 5.56 -2.65 -3.66
N GLU A 37 6.41 -2.00 -4.46
CA GLU A 37 7.86 -2.04 -4.27
C GLU A 37 8.27 -1.43 -2.92
N LYS A 38 7.68 -0.29 -2.52
CA LYS A 38 7.92 0.31 -1.20
C LYS A 38 7.53 -0.63 -0.05
N ILE A 39 6.35 -1.24 -0.13
CA ILE A 39 5.85 -2.14 0.92
C ILE A 39 6.72 -3.40 1.02
N LEU A 40 7.10 -3.99 -0.10
CA LEU A 40 8.00 -5.14 -0.12
C LEU A 40 9.40 -4.79 0.41
N SER A 41 9.93 -3.62 0.05
CA SER A 41 11.21 -3.12 0.55
C SER A 41 11.17 -2.87 2.07
N ALA A 42 10.08 -2.29 2.56
CA ALA A 42 9.88 -2.04 3.98
C ALA A 42 9.74 -3.36 4.75
N LYS A 43 8.97 -4.34 4.25
CA LYS A 43 8.86 -5.67 4.89
C LYS A 43 10.17 -6.45 4.90
N THR A 44 11.03 -6.23 3.90
CA THR A 44 12.36 -6.86 3.87
C THR A 44 13.33 -6.19 4.86
N THR A 45 13.13 -4.89 5.11
CA THR A 45 13.97 -4.12 6.04
C THR A 45 13.53 -4.32 7.48
N ASP A 46 12.22 -4.44 7.71
CA ASP A 46 11.60 -4.62 9.01
C ASP A 46 10.74 -5.89 9.00
N GLU A 47 11.39 -7.02 9.26
CA GLU A 47 10.76 -8.34 9.20
C GLU A 47 9.76 -8.55 10.34
N GLU A 48 9.92 -7.84 11.46
CA GLU A 48 9.04 -7.88 12.63
C GLU A 48 7.78 -7.04 12.46
N MET A 49 7.85 -5.94 11.70
CA MET A 49 6.70 -5.05 11.50
C MET A 49 5.55 -5.76 10.75
N ASP A 50 4.32 -5.54 11.23
CA ASP A 50 3.15 -6.14 10.60
C ASP A 50 2.93 -5.52 9.21
N MET A 51 2.48 -6.35 8.27
CA MET A 51 2.20 -5.90 6.91
C MET A 51 1.13 -4.80 6.86
N TYR A 52 0.15 -4.83 7.76
CA TYR A 52 -0.84 -3.76 7.88
C TYR A 52 -0.21 -2.43 8.28
N GLU A 53 0.73 -2.42 9.22
CA GLU A 53 1.43 -1.20 9.65
C GLU A 53 2.27 -0.62 8.50
N ILE A 54 3.04 -1.48 7.82
CA ILE A 54 3.84 -1.09 6.65
C ILE A 54 2.95 -0.48 5.55
N VAL A 55 1.83 -1.15 5.23
CA VAL A 55 0.89 -0.63 4.23
C VAL A 55 0.30 0.69 4.68
N ASN A 56 -0.04 0.83 5.96
CA ASN A 56 -0.59 2.06 6.50
C ASN A 56 0.39 3.22 6.36
N ASP A 57 1.65 3.05 6.78
CA ASP A 57 2.69 4.06 6.68
C ASP A 57 2.95 4.48 5.23
N VAL A 58 3.08 3.51 4.32
CA VAL A 58 3.33 3.80 2.90
C VAL A 58 2.15 4.53 2.26
N VAL A 59 0.92 4.10 2.55
CA VAL A 59 -0.29 4.73 2.03
C VAL A 59 -0.48 6.12 2.62
N TYR A 60 -0.23 6.29 3.92
CA TYR A 60 -0.31 7.57 4.60
C TYR A 60 0.72 8.57 4.04
N GLU A 61 1.97 8.14 3.85
CA GLU A 61 3.01 8.96 3.21
C GLU A 61 2.60 9.36 1.78
N TYR A 62 1.98 8.44 1.03
CA TYR A 62 1.53 8.70 -0.33
C TYR A 62 0.38 9.72 -0.37
N ILE A 63 -0.57 9.64 0.56
CA ILE A 63 -1.71 10.56 0.65
C ILE A 63 -1.30 11.97 1.11
N THR A 64 -0.33 12.04 2.02
CA THR A 64 0.08 13.30 2.66
C THR A 64 1.14 14.07 1.87
N LYS A 65 1.75 13.46 0.85
CA LYS A 65 2.64 14.12 -0.12
C LYS A 65 1.87 14.77 -1.26
#